data_AF-A0A841F4V6-F1
#
_entry.id   AF-A0A841F4V6-F1
#
_cell.length_a   1.000
_cell.length_b   1.000
_cell.length_c   1.000
_cell.angle_alpha   90.00
_cell.angle_beta   90.00
_cell.angle_gamma   90.00
#
_symmetry.space_group_name_H-M   'P 1'
#
loop_
_entity.id
_entity.type
_entity.pdbx_description
1 polymer ?
#
loop_
_entity_poly.entity_id
_entity_poly.type
_entity_poly.pdbx_seq_one_letter_code
_entity_poly.pdbx_strand_id
1 'polypeptide(L)'
;MTTKVEQALEEMIEAVHEWFDEQAKRTDLQQTLKRTTLQMGIFDDIFLLYKPGRTVVDSLDMGWDEGSFLTQNIRFTEEMVRNEIQPRLVEVVQERMAEWVDTPLIDYRFIFRGKFPASDGMLKLTLLEYVNQEKRQLLLDRIRTYTEQKLENGVHPTKPLETHFLASHLLDPVLYPALDAAWIIRQYERIQTLNRERKEALAEHRHTIIYALTLWAERQFLPKYFDVQTSAYRENEYTLKRAEQLHGLNTAQDEARNSIELLLYAAVLILRFEPSYSKPRGLKFLELAKQLGSERAERMLTEGSGAYQPEDTYVQTKQVEGQANDVFARITIQIREESPEAYRQALVFIIRLLEQGFPKNYHIKLKSKEKQYLPVKGLAKSDTHRFFANALTYPELHPLLETYTRAAMQQFEFYADTEGEKNGMPGSYAAFGLGLSSEQYFSLINDYMDQVDDEHQMIQDKFIAAFVEKYGVTAHSMPVLVNSLRRSTDGLKLKVLPEFEHEEKLALLLEQVQKLESFEVQRVLYPIFGKLEKLVTLARKTEGRRKNLLLSLAQAAGK
;
A
#
# COMPACT_ATOMS: atom_id res chain seq x y z
N MET A 1 -16.76 -27.62 -43.68
CA MET A 1 -17.56 -27.33 -42.49
C MET A 1 -18.73 -28.29 -42.39
N THR A 2 -19.08 -28.70 -41.17
CA THR A 2 -20.35 -29.40 -40.89
C THR A 2 -21.44 -28.37 -40.61
N THR A 3 -22.71 -28.67 -40.90
CA THR A 3 -23.86 -27.75 -40.70
C THR A 3 -23.95 -27.17 -39.28
N LYS A 4 -23.44 -27.90 -38.27
CA LYS A 4 -23.40 -27.45 -36.88
C LYS A 4 -22.30 -26.42 -36.61
N VAL A 5 -21.16 -26.49 -37.31
CA VAL A 5 -20.07 -25.51 -37.21
C VAL A 5 -20.43 -24.21 -37.93
N GLU A 6 -21.16 -24.30 -39.05
CA GLU A 6 -21.70 -23.13 -39.74
C GLU A 6 -22.70 -22.37 -38.86
N GLN A 7 -23.65 -23.07 -38.24
CA GLN A 7 -24.60 -22.45 -37.31
C GLN A 7 -23.90 -21.82 -36.09
N ALA A 8 -22.88 -22.49 -35.55
CA ALA A 8 -22.08 -21.94 -34.47
C ALA A 8 -21.33 -20.66 -34.88
N LEU A 9 -20.80 -20.62 -36.11
CA LEU A 9 -20.11 -19.46 -36.66
C LEU A 9 -21.06 -18.28 -36.86
N GLU A 10 -22.28 -18.52 -37.37
CA GLU A 10 -23.31 -17.48 -37.52
C GLU A 10 -23.66 -16.84 -36.16
N GLU A 11 -23.90 -17.64 -35.12
CA GLU A 11 -24.14 -17.13 -33.75
C GLU A 11 -22.96 -16.28 -33.23
N MET A 12 -21.73 -16.67 -33.54
CA MET A 12 -20.54 -15.90 -33.16
C MET A 12 -20.44 -14.57 -33.91
N ILE A 13 -20.74 -14.57 -35.21
CA ILE A 13 -20.72 -13.37 -36.04
C ILE A 13 -21.81 -12.38 -35.58
N GLU A 14 -23.02 -12.86 -35.30
CA GLU A 14 -24.11 -12.05 -34.77
C GLU A 14 -23.72 -11.36 -33.47
N ALA A 15 -23.16 -12.11 -32.51
CA ALA A 15 -22.71 -11.56 -31.23
C ALA A 15 -21.59 -10.50 -31.38
N VAL A 16 -20.69 -10.68 -32.36
CA VAL A 16 -19.67 -9.66 -32.68
C VAL A 16 -20.31 -8.39 -33.23
N HIS A 17 -21.27 -8.51 -34.15
CA HIS A 17 -21.99 -7.35 -34.70
C HIS A 17 -22.75 -6.60 -33.61
N GLU A 18 -23.50 -7.31 -32.77
CA GLU A 18 -24.25 -6.74 -31.65
C GLU A 18 -23.33 -5.92 -30.74
N TRP A 19 -22.17 -6.46 -30.37
CA TRP A 19 -21.21 -5.74 -29.52
C TRP A 19 -20.74 -4.43 -30.17
N PHE A 20 -20.35 -4.46 -31.44
CA PHE A 20 -19.93 -3.25 -32.16
C PHE A 20 -21.09 -2.23 -32.33
N ASP A 21 -22.31 -2.71 -32.58
CA ASP A 21 -23.51 -1.85 -32.70
C ASP A 21 -23.87 -1.18 -31.37
N GLU A 22 -23.66 -1.86 -30.25
CA GLU A 22 -23.79 -1.27 -28.91
C GLU A 22 -22.72 -0.20 -28.68
N GLN A 23 -21.47 -0.47 -29.05
CA GLN A 23 -20.39 0.51 -28.89
C GLN A 23 -20.56 1.74 -29.78
N ALA A 24 -21.16 1.58 -30.97
CA ALA A 24 -21.47 2.70 -31.87
C ALA A 24 -22.47 3.71 -31.28
N LYS A 25 -23.26 3.33 -30.27
CA LYS A 25 -24.23 4.21 -29.59
C LYS A 25 -23.60 5.11 -28.54
N ARG A 26 -22.29 4.98 -28.27
CA ARG A 26 -21.59 5.75 -27.24
C ARG A 26 -21.42 7.22 -27.62
N THR A 27 -21.81 8.11 -26.72
CA THR A 27 -21.69 9.57 -26.88
C THR A 27 -20.54 10.18 -26.05
N ASP A 28 -19.89 9.38 -25.21
CA ASP A 28 -18.87 9.80 -24.23
C ASP A 28 -17.43 9.75 -24.77
N LEU A 29 -17.22 9.22 -25.98
CA LEU A 29 -15.90 8.93 -26.55
C LEU A 29 -14.91 10.11 -26.50
N GLN A 30 -15.37 11.30 -26.90
CA GLN A 30 -14.53 12.50 -26.92
C GLN A 30 -14.25 13.06 -25.53
N GLN A 31 -15.16 12.86 -24.57
CA GLN A 31 -14.96 13.32 -23.19
C GLN A 31 -13.94 12.43 -22.46
N THR A 32 -13.94 11.12 -22.75
CA THR A 32 -13.02 10.16 -22.18
C THR A 32 -11.55 10.49 -22.53
N LEU A 33 -11.26 10.82 -23.78
CA LEU A 33 -9.89 11.19 -24.20
C LEU A 33 -9.41 12.56 -23.69
N LYS A 34 -10.33 13.49 -23.37
CA LYS A 34 -9.93 14.80 -22.82
C LYS A 34 -9.33 14.72 -21.42
N ARG A 35 -9.46 13.56 -20.74
CA ARG A 35 -8.97 13.36 -19.37
C ARG A 35 -7.45 13.29 -19.31
N THR A 36 -6.81 12.72 -20.33
CA THR A 36 -5.34 12.59 -20.42
C THR A 36 -4.90 12.37 -21.86
N THR A 37 -3.74 12.94 -22.23
CA THR A 37 -3.12 12.71 -23.54
C THR A 37 -2.54 11.31 -23.69
N LEU A 38 -2.32 10.60 -22.58
CA LEU A 38 -1.72 9.26 -22.58
C LEU A 38 -2.71 8.16 -23.02
N GLN A 39 -4.00 8.46 -23.11
CA GLN A 39 -4.99 7.51 -23.59
C GLN A 39 -5.22 7.70 -25.09
N MET A 40 -5.12 6.63 -25.89
CA MET A 40 -5.38 6.68 -27.33
C MET A 40 -6.73 6.09 -27.72
N GLY A 41 -7.26 5.14 -26.94
CA GLY A 41 -8.63 4.64 -27.10
C GLY A 41 -9.23 4.10 -25.81
N ILE A 42 -10.41 3.49 -25.92
CA ILE A 42 -11.17 2.94 -24.78
C ILE A 42 -11.01 1.43 -24.71
N PHE A 43 -11.04 0.75 -25.85
CA PHE A 43 -10.96 -0.70 -25.94
C PHE A 43 -9.65 -1.13 -26.59
N ASP A 44 -8.87 -1.90 -25.84
CA ASP A 44 -7.62 -2.55 -26.25
C ASP A 44 -7.78 -4.07 -26.42
N ASP A 45 -8.88 -4.64 -25.93
CA ASP A 45 -9.24 -6.03 -26.15
C ASP A 45 -10.76 -6.28 -26.22
N ILE A 46 -11.12 -7.38 -26.89
CA ILE A 46 -12.43 -8.03 -26.78
C ILE A 46 -12.24 -9.54 -26.66
N PHE A 47 -13.24 -10.18 -26.08
CA PHE A 47 -13.25 -11.59 -25.79
C PHE A 47 -14.60 -12.21 -26.18
N LEU A 48 -14.56 -13.27 -27.01
CA LEU A 48 -15.72 -14.07 -27.40
C LEU A 48 -15.79 -15.36 -26.59
N LEU A 49 -16.87 -15.53 -25.85
CA LEU A 49 -17.24 -16.76 -25.17
C LEU A 49 -18.29 -17.50 -25.98
N TYR A 50 -17.91 -18.58 -26.64
CA TYR A 50 -18.90 -19.41 -27.33
C TYR A 50 -19.56 -20.40 -26.36
N LYS A 51 -20.88 -20.27 -26.23
CA LYS A 51 -21.76 -21.28 -25.64
C LYS A 51 -22.99 -21.36 -26.56
N PRO A 52 -23.38 -22.55 -27.08
CA PRO A 52 -24.50 -22.66 -28.00
C PRO A 52 -25.76 -21.94 -27.47
N GLY A 53 -26.31 -21.00 -28.25
CA GLY A 53 -27.47 -20.19 -27.88
C GLY A 53 -27.24 -19.14 -26.77
N ARG A 54 -26.00 -18.95 -26.31
CA ARG A 54 -25.57 -17.95 -25.32
C ARG A 54 -24.14 -17.47 -25.60
N THR A 55 -23.85 -17.15 -26.86
CA THR A 55 -22.56 -16.56 -27.23
C THR A 55 -22.50 -15.13 -26.70
N VAL A 56 -21.38 -14.76 -26.09
CA VAL A 56 -21.18 -13.41 -25.51
C VAL A 56 -19.87 -12.85 -26.03
N VAL A 57 -19.89 -11.59 -26.44
CA VAL A 57 -18.70 -10.79 -26.75
C VAL A 57 -18.63 -9.65 -25.75
N ASP A 58 -17.50 -9.52 -25.06
CA ASP A 58 -17.28 -8.45 -24.08
C ASP A 58 -15.80 -8.07 -24.02
N SER A 59 -15.52 -6.86 -23.53
CA SER A 59 -14.18 -6.35 -23.20
C SER A 59 -13.68 -6.80 -21.82
N LEU A 60 -14.54 -7.41 -20.99
CA LEU A 60 -14.19 -7.85 -19.64
C LEU A 60 -14.37 -9.38 -19.49
N ASP A 61 -13.26 -10.13 -19.43
CA ASP A 61 -13.32 -11.56 -19.09
C ASP A 61 -13.45 -11.75 -17.57
N MET A 62 -14.67 -11.83 -17.08
CA MET A 62 -14.97 -12.01 -15.66
C MET A 62 -14.69 -13.44 -15.15
N GLY A 63 -14.08 -14.33 -15.95
CA GLY A 63 -13.67 -15.66 -15.50
C GLY A 63 -14.82 -16.61 -15.19
N TRP A 64 -15.98 -16.46 -15.84
CA TRP A 64 -17.15 -17.34 -15.70
C TRP A 64 -16.93 -18.65 -16.48
N ASP A 65 -15.81 -19.31 -16.16
CA ASP A 65 -15.43 -20.63 -16.64
C ASP A 65 -16.15 -21.72 -15.80
N GLU A 66 -16.97 -21.37 -14.79
CA GLU A 66 -17.71 -22.32 -13.97
C GLU A 66 -19.08 -22.70 -14.56
N GLY A 67 -19.12 -23.87 -15.19
CA GLY A 67 -20.32 -24.58 -15.58
C GLY A 67 -19.97 -25.97 -16.12
N SER A 68 -20.82 -26.97 -15.92
CA SER A 68 -20.62 -28.30 -16.52
C SER A 68 -20.69 -28.20 -18.04
N PHE A 69 -19.52 -28.19 -18.71
CA PHE A 69 -19.41 -28.21 -20.18
C PHE A 69 -19.66 -29.60 -20.78
N LEU A 70 -19.94 -30.60 -19.93
CA LEU A 70 -20.13 -32.00 -20.31
C LEU A 70 -21.41 -32.24 -21.13
N THR A 71 -22.33 -31.26 -21.19
CA THR A 71 -23.61 -31.35 -21.92
C THR A 71 -23.60 -30.67 -23.29
N GLN A 72 -22.46 -30.18 -23.77
CA GLN A 72 -22.38 -29.45 -25.04
C GLN A 72 -22.20 -30.38 -26.26
N ASN A 73 -22.98 -30.11 -27.32
CA ASN A 73 -23.08 -30.95 -28.53
C ASN A 73 -21.96 -30.74 -29.55
N ILE A 74 -21.11 -29.72 -29.39
CA ILE A 74 -20.00 -29.40 -30.29
C ILE A 74 -18.73 -29.28 -29.44
N ARG A 75 -17.66 -29.94 -29.86
CA ARG A 75 -16.32 -29.83 -29.29
C ARG A 75 -15.38 -29.35 -30.38
N PHE A 76 -14.77 -28.20 -30.16
CA PHE A 76 -13.82 -27.61 -31.09
C PHE A 76 -12.42 -28.14 -30.82
N THR A 77 -11.68 -28.47 -31.88
CA THR A 77 -10.23 -28.66 -31.83
C THR A 77 -9.55 -27.36 -32.22
N GLU A 78 -8.28 -27.20 -31.83
CA GLU A 78 -7.50 -26.01 -32.21
C GLU A 78 -7.41 -25.85 -33.73
N GLU A 79 -7.20 -26.94 -34.48
CA GLU A 79 -7.16 -26.91 -35.94
C GLU A 79 -8.49 -26.45 -36.57
N MET A 80 -9.63 -26.90 -36.03
CA MET A 80 -10.95 -26.47 -36.50
C MET A 80 -11.15 -24.98 -36.27
N VAL A 81 -10.80 -24.46 -35.09
CA VAL A 81 -10.92 -23.02 -34.81
C VAL A 81 -10.01 -22.23 -35.73
N ARG A 82 -8.74 -22.62 -35.87
CA ARG A 82 -7.76 -21.87 -36.67
C ARG A 82 -8.06 -21.85 -38.17
N ASN A 83 -8.58 -22.96 -38.72
CA ASN A 83 -8.75 -23.09 -40.17
C ASN A 83 -10.17 -22.70 -40.64
N GLU A 84 -11.20 -22.99 -39.85
CA GLU A 84 -12.61 -22.81 -40.27
C GLU A 84 -13.25 -21.57 -39.65
N ILE A 85 -12.97 -21.27 -38.37
CA ILE A 85 -13.70 -20.22 -37.61
C ILE A 85 -12.94 -18.90 -37.59
N GLN A 86 -11.65 -18.95 -37.23
CA GLN A 86 -10.80 -17.78 -37.05
C GLN A 86 -10.77 -16.90 -38.30
N PRO A 87 -10.57 -17.40 -39.55
CA PRO A 87 -10.49 -16.53 -40.71
C PRO A 87 -11.75 -15.70 -40.94
N ARG A 88 -12.93 -16.31 -40.71
CA ARG A 88 -14.23 -15.66 -40.88
C ARG A 88 -14.52 -14.63 -39.79
N LEU A 89 -14.25 -14.97 -38.54
CA LEU A 89 -14.45 -14.02 -37.44
C LEU A 89 -13.46 -12.85 -37.52
N VAL A 90 -12.22 -13.11 -37.93
CA VAL A 90 -11.21 -12.07 -38.13
C VAL A 90 -11.62 -11.14 -39.26
N GLU A 91 -12.13 -11.65 -40.38
CA GLU A 91 -12.65 -10.85 -41.49
C GLU A 91 -13.77 -9.89 -41.02
N VAL A 92 -14.76 -10.41 -40.29
CA VAL A 92 -15.87 -9.62 -39.74
C VAL A 92 -15.38 -8.56 -38.76
N VAL A 93 -14.49 -8.92 -37.82
CA VAL A 93 -13.93 -7.98 -36.85
C VAL A 93 -13.10 -6.90 -37.56
N GLN A 94 -12.30 -7.26 -38.56
CA GLN A 94 -11.50 -6.30 -39.32
C GLN A 94 -12.35 -5.32 -40.13
N GLU A 95 -13.42 -5.81 -40.77
CA GLU A 95 -14.37 -4.96 -41.50
C GLU A 95 -15.01 -3.93 -40.57
N ARG A 96 -15.52 -4.40 -39.42
CA ARG A 96 -16.11 -3.52 -38.41
C ARG A 96 -15.09 -2.55 -37.83
N MET A 97 -13.88 -3.03 -37.52
CA MET A 97 -12.81 -2.19 -37.00
C MET A 97 -12.37 -1.10 -37.97
N ALA A 98 -12.41 -1.32 -39.29
CA ALA A 98 -11.98 -0.34 -40.28
C ALA A 98 -12.71 1.01 -40.14
N GLU A 99 -13.95 1.01 -39.67
CA GLU A 99 -14.74 2.22 -39.40
C GLU A 99 -14.28 2.97 -38.13
N TRP A 100 -13.69 2.26 -37.17
CA TRP A 100 -13.42 2.74 -35.82
C TRP A 100 -11.94 2.85 -35.46
N VAL A 101 -11.06 2.31 -36.30
CA VAL A 101 -9.64 2.13 -36.00
C VAL A 101 -8.88 3.45 -35.78
N ASP A 102 -9.33 4.53 -36.42
CA ASP A 102 -8.78 5.87 -36.25
C ASP A 102 -9.57 6.72 -35.24
N THR A 103 -10.64 6.16 -34.68
CA THR A 103 -11.49 6.83 -33.69
C THR A 103 -11.00 6.56 -32.26
N PRO A 104 -11.44 7.36 -31.27
CA PRO A 104 -11.20 7.11 -29.84
C PRO A 104 -11.75 5.78 -29.28
N LEU A 105 -12.55 5.04 -30.04
CA LEU A 105 -13.16 3.81 -29.55
C LEU A 105 -12.09 2.72 -29.33
N ILE A 106 -11.22 2.56 -30.31
CA ILE A 106 -10.19 1.52 -30.35
C ILE A 106 -8.85 2.13 -29.94
N ASP A 107 -8.14 1.47 -29.04
CA ASP A 107 -6.80 1.87 -28.63
C ASP A 107 -5.77 1.65 -29.76
N TYR A 108 -4.51 2.01 -29.53
CA TYR A 108 -3.45 1.82 -30.53
C TYR A 108 -3.17 0.33 -30.82
N ARG A 109 -3.51 -0.55 -29.86
CA ARG A 109 -3.45 -2.01 -29.96
C ARG A 109 -4.83 -2.58 -29.66
N PHE A 110 -5.23 -3.59 -30.41
CA PHE A 110 -6.49 -4.29 -30.21
C PHE A 110 -6.31 -5.79 -30.32
N ILE A 111 -6.76 -6.54 -29.30
CA ILE A 111 -6.64 -8.00 -29.25
C ILE A 111 -8.02 -8.63 -29.22
N PHE A 112 -8.30 -9.51 -30.18
CA PHE A 112 -9.49 -10.35 -30.18
C PHE A 112 -9.15 -11.76 -29.71
N ARG A 113 -9.77 -12.19 -28.61
CA ARG A 113 -9.59 -13.52 -28.02
C ARG A 113 -10.89 -14.31 -28.11
N GLY A 114 -10.80 -15.63 -28.20
CA GLY A 114 -11.95 -16.54 -28.17
C GLY A 114 -11.76 -17.69 -27.19
N LYS A 115 -12.82 -18.08 -26.46
CA LYS A 115 -12.88 -19.35 -25.71
C LYS A 115 -13.93 -20.23 -26.35
N PHE A 116 -13.49 -21.44 -26.69
CA PHE A 116 -14.31 -22.44 -27.35
C PHE A 116 -14.35 -23.72 -26.50
N PRO A 117 -15.50 -24.38 -26.39
CA PRO A 117 -15.59 -25.65 -25.70
C PRO A 117 -14.83 -26.73 -26.46
N ALA A 118 -13.89 -27.39 -25.79
CA ALA A 118 -13.05 -28.44 -26.34
C ALA A 118 -13.17 -29.73 -25.52
N SER A 119 -12.58 -30.82 -26.00
CA SER A 119 -12.59 -32.13 -25.34
C SER A 119 -12.03 -32.10 -23.91
N ASP A 120 -11.03 -31.25 -23.68
CA ASP A 120 -10.25 -31.15 -22.45
C ASP A 120 -10.52 -29.83 -21.69
N GLY A 121 -11.71 -29.25 -21.86
CA GLY A 121 -12.13 -28.01 -21.18
C GLY A 121 -12.40 -26.86 -22.15
N MET A 122 -11.83 -25.68 -21.88
CA MET A 122 -12.00 -24.49 -22.71
C MET A 122 -10.71 -24.18 -23.47
N LEU A 123 -10.79 -24.22 -24.79
CA LEU A 123 -9.73 -23.80 -25.70
C LEU A 123 -9.71 -22.27 -25.77
N LYS A 124 -8.67 -21.65 -25.21
CA LYS A 124 -8.47 -20.19 -25.22
C LYS A 124 -7.48 -19.83 -26.33
N LEU A 125 -7.89 -19.00 -27.28
CA LEU A 125 -7.07 -18.61 -28.42
C LEU A 125 -7.10 -17.10 -28.65
N THR A 126 -5.96 -16.54 -29.06
CA THR A 126 -5.90 -15.20 -29.63
C THR A 126 -6.19 -15.33 -31.13
N LEU A 127 -7.26 -14.70 -31.60
CA LEU A 127 -7.77 -14.80 -32.95
C LEU A 127 -7.21 -13.70 -33.86
N LEU A 128 -7.09 -12.48 -33.33
CA LEU A 128 -6.49 -11.33 -34.01
C LEU A 128 -5.70 -10.49 -33.00
N GLU A 129 -4.55 -10.01 -33.45
CA GLU A 129 -3.83 -8.92 -32.82
C GLU A 129 -3.60 -7.84 -33.88
N TYR A 130 -4.13 -6.65 -33.62
CA TYR A 130 -4.06 -5.51 -34.53
C TYR A 130 -3.33 -4.35 -33.84
N VAL A 131 -2.44 -3.67 -34.58
CA VAL A 131 -1.69 -2.51 -34.09
C VAL A 131 -1.79 -1.38 -35.12
N ASN A 132 -2.40 -0.26 -34.72
CA ASN A 132 -2.40 0.97 -35.51
C ASN A 132 -1.04 1.68 -35.34
N GLN A 133 -0.21 1.66 -36.38
CA GLN A 133 1.15 2.22 -36.33
C GLN A 133 1.16 3.75 -36.15
N GLU A 134 0.18 4.46 -36.70
CA GLU A 134 0.09 5.92 -36.57
C GLU A 134 -0.24 6.31 -35.13
N LYS A 135 -1.24 5.66 -34.52
CA LYS A 135 -1.58 5.86 -33.11
C LYS A 135 -0.43 5.44 -32.18
N ARG A 136 0.25 4.34 -32.51
CA ARG A 136 1.43 3.88 -31.76
C ARG A 136 2.52 4.95 -31.74
N GLN A 137 2.88 5.51 -32.90
CA GLN A 137 3.90 6.55 -32.98
C GLN A 137 3.47 7.84 -32.25
N LEU A 138 2.21 8.24 -32.42
CA LEU A 138 1.65 9.39 -31.71
C LEU A 138 1.68 9.20 -30.19
N LEU A 139 1.36 8.00 -29.69
CA LEU A 139 1.42 7.69 -28.27
C LEU A 139 2.85 7.77 -27.73
N LEU A 140 3.83 7.22 -28.46
CA LEU A 140 5.25 7.34 -28.09
C LEU A 140 5.70 8.80 -27.97
N ASP A 141 5.29 9.65 -28.93
CA ASP A 141 5.61 11.08 -28.89
C ASP A 141 4.94 11.81 -27.71
N ARG A 142 3.69 11.41 -27.38
CA ARG A 142 2.97 11.94 -26.21
C ARG A 142 3.59 11.48 -24.89
N ILE A 143 4.02 10.22 -24.79
CA ILE A 143 4.72 9.70 -23.62
C ILE A 143 6.01 10.48 -23.42
N ARG A 144 6.84 10.64 -24.47
CA ARG A 144 8.09 11.42 -24.42
C ARG A 144 7.85 12.86 -23.95
N THR A 145 6.86 13.52 -24.56
CA THR A 145 6.49 14.90 -24.17
C THR A 145 6.03 14.97 -22.72
N TYR A 146 5.23 14.01 -22.27
CA TYR A 146 4.75 13.94 -20.89
C TYR A 146 5.89 13.71 -19.90
N THR A 147 6.78 12.75 -20.15
CA THR A 147 7.92 12.46 -19.27
C THR A 147 8.84 13.67 -19.15
N GLU A 148 9.16 14.33 -20.28
CA GLU A 148 10.03 15.51 -20.29
C GLU A 148 9.39 16.71 -19.55
N GLN A 149 8.12 17.03 -19.84
CA GLN A 149 7.49 18.25 -19.33
C GLN A 149 6.89 18.10 -17.93
N LYS A 150 6.26 16.95 -17.63
CA LYS A 150 5.50 16.73 -16.39
C LYS A 150 6.30 16.00 -15.33
N LEU A 151 7.22 15.12 -15.72
CA LEU A 151 8.05 14.40 -14.76
C LEU A 151 9.39 15.09 -14.60
N GLU A 152 10.25 15.09 -15.63
CA GLU A 152 11.64 15.56 -15.52
C GLU A 152 11.73 17.06 -15.19
N ASN A 153 11.07 17.90 -15.98
CA ASN A 153 11.04 19.36 -15.78
C ASN A 153 9.85 19.84 -14.93
N GLY A 154 8.93 18.94 -14.58
CA GLY A 154 7.74 19.28 -13.81
C GLY A 154 8.04 19.45 -12.32
N VAL A 155 7.28 20.32 -11.66
CA VAL A 155 7.36 20.54 -10.19
C VAL A 155 6.03 20.30 -9.47
N HIS A 156 4.98 19.96 -10.22
CA HIS A 156 3.63 19.78 -9.69
C HIS A 156 3.28 18.30 -9.56
N PRO A 157 2.41 17.92 -8.60
CA PRO A 157 1.89 16.58 -8.46
C PRO A 157 1.18 16.09 -9.74
N THR A 158 1.36 14.81 -10.07
CA THR A 158 0.72 14.15 -11.22
C THR A 158 -0.68 13.63 -10.86
N LYS A 159 -1.53 13.41 -11.87
CA LYS A 159 -2.86 12.83 -11.63
C LYS A 159 -2.81 11.29 -11.63
N PRO A 160 -3.56 10.60 -10.75
CA PRO A 160 -3.56 9.14 -10.69
C PRO A 160 -3.86 8.46 -12.03
N LEU A 161 -4.81 9.01 -12.80
CA LEU A 161 -5.13 8.50 -14.13
C LEU A 161 -3.94 8.58 -15.11
N GLU A 162 -3.13 9.63 -15.04
CA GLU A 162 -1.95 9.76 -15.89
C GLU A 162 -0.91 8.70 -15.53
N THR A 163 -0.72 8.42 -14.23
CA THR A 163 0.13 7.33 -13.74
C THR A 163 -0.38 5.97 -14.16
N HIS A 164 -1.70 5.74 -14.13
CA HIS A 164 -2.32 4.49 -14.58
C HIS A 164 -1.93 4.14 -16.02
N PHE A 165 -2.12 5.08 -16.94
CA PHE A 165 -1.73 4.86 -18.33
C PHE A 165 -0.21 4.75 -18.47
N LEU A 166 0.55 5.68 -17.90
CA LEU A 166 2.00 5.69 -18.07
C LEU A 166 2.65 4.40 -17.55
N ALA A 167 2.25 3.91 -16.37
CA ALA A 167 2.84 2.72 -15.76
C ALA A 167 2.66 1.47 -16.63
N SER A 168 1.48 1.30 -17.24
CA SER A 168 1.26 0.19 -18.18
C SER A 168 2.02 0.40 -19.49
N HIS A 169 2.02 1.61 -20.06
CA HIS A 169 2.71 1.89 -21.34
C HIS A 169 4.21 1.69 -21.28
N LEU A 170 4.87 2.08 -20.18
CA LEU A 170 6.31 1.93 -20.02
C LEU A 170 6.76 0.46 -19.94
N LEU A 171 5.84 -0.46 -19.68
CA LEU A 171 6.07 -1.91 -19.59
C LEU A 171 5.51 -2.66 -20.81
N ASP A 172 4.93 -1.95 -21.78
CA ASP A 172 4.29 -2.57 -22.93
C ASP A 172 5.33 -2.98 -23.99
N PRO A 173 5.45 -4.27 -24.34
CA PRO A 173 6.44 -4.75 -25.30
C PRO A 173 6.20 -4.25 -26.73
N VAL A 174 5.00 -3.79 -27.07
CA VAL A 174 4.71 -3.21 -28.40
C VAL A 174 5.22 -1.78 -28.49
N LEU A 175 5.17 -1.02 -27.40
CA LEU A 175 5.72 0.34 -27.32
C LEU A 175 7.24 0.30 -27.10
N TYR A 176 7.70 -0.55 -26.18
CA TYR A 176 9.09 -0.72 -25.79
C TYR A 176 9.52 -2.19 -25.92
N PRO A 177 9.93 -2.64 -27.12
CA PRO A 177 10.37 -4.02 -27.35
C PRO A 177 11.57 -4.43 -26.48
N ALA A 178 12.42 -3.46 -26.12
CA ALA A 178 13.49 -3.62 -25.15
C ALA A 178 13.26 -2.62 -24.01
N LEU A 179 13.16 -3.14 -22.77
CA LEU A 179 12.93 -2.34 -21.59
C LEU A 179 14.25 -1.73 -21.09
N ASP A 180 14.24 -0.42 -20.85
CA ASP A 180 15.29 0.27 -20.09
C ASP A 180 14.82 0.40 -18.64
N ALA A 181 15.25 -0.53 -17.79
CA ALA A 181 14.83 -0.58 -16.39
C ALA A 181 15.23 0.69 -15.63
N ALA A 182 16.43 1.21 -15.90
CA ALA A 182 16.95 2.38 -15.20
C ALA A 182 16.14 3.64 -15.55
N TRP A 183 15.77 3.81 -16.81
CA TRP A 183 14.91 4.91 -17.23
C TRP A 183 13.48 4.75 -16.70
N ILE A 184 12.87 3.56 -16.80
CA ILE A 184 11.50 3.31 -16.28
C ILE A 184 11.41 3.58 -14.78
N ILE A 185 12.35 3.02 -13.99
CA ILE A 185 12.40 3.23 -12.53
C ILE A 185 12.54 4.71 -12.21
N ARG A 186 13.36 5.46 -12.95
CA ARG A 186 13.50 6.91 -12.77
C ARG A 186 12.19 7.65 -12.95
N GLN A 187 11.37 7.27 -13.93
CA GLN A 187 10.06 7.89 -14.14
C GLN A 187 9.10 7.59 -12.98
N TYR A 188 9.08 6.36 -12.47
CA TYR A 188 8.29 5.99 -11.29
C TYR A 188 8.73 6.70 -10.02
N GLU A 189 10.03 6.79 -9.77
CA GLU A 189 10.58 7.55 -8.64
C GLU A 189 10.28 9.06 -8.76
N ARG A 190 10.22 9.58 -9.99
CA ARG A 190 9.82 10.97 -10.21
C ARG A 190 8.35 11.21 -9.86
N ILE A 191 7.45 10.31 -10.25
CA ILE A 191 6.03 10.35 -9.85
C ILE A 191 5.91 10.32 -8.32
N GLN A 192 6.63 9.42 -7.65
CA GLN A 192 6.61 9.34 -6.19
C GLN A 192 7.13 10.63 -5.53
N THR A 193 8.21 11.21 -6.07
CA THR A 193 8.79 12.45 -5.56
C THR A 193 7.85 13.64 -5.70
N LEU A 194 7.21 13.81 -6.86
CA LEU A 194 6.28 14.91 -7.13
C LEU A 194 5.00 14.85 -6.28
N ASN A 195 4.63 13.65 -5.80
CA ASN A 195 3.42 13.44 -5.00
C ASN A 195 3.70 13.23 -3.50
N ARG A 196 4.94 13.42 -3.04
CA ARG A 196 5.37 13.12 -1.65
C ARG A 196 4.49 13.76 -0.57
N GLU A 197 4.03 14.99 -0.81
CA GLU A 197 3.22 15.77 0.14
C GLU A 197 1.73 15.33 0.18
N ARG A 198 1.26 14.57 -0.81
CA ARG A 198 -0.15 14.14 -0.92
C ARG A 198 -0.26 12.65 -0.64
N LYS A 199 -0.25 12.26 0.65
CA LYS A 199 -0.16 10.86 1.09
C LYS A 199 -1.16 9.90 0.43
N GLU A 200 -2.45 10.26 0.39
CA GLU A 200 -3.49 9.42 -0.24
C GLU A 200 -3.26 9.23 -1.74
N ALA A 201 -3.03 10.34 -2.47
CA ALA A 201 -2.72 10.28 -3.89
C ALA A 201 -1.41 9.52 -4.16
N LEU A 202 -0.39 9.69 -3.31
CA LEU A 202 0.86 8.95 -3.40
C LEU A 202 0.65 7.44 -3.20
N ALA A 203 -0.20 7.05 -2.25
CA ALA A 203 -0.56 5.65 -2.07
C ALA A 203 -1.26 5.09 -3.30
N GLU A 204 -2.18 5.83 -3.91
CA GLU A 204 -2.85 5.46 -5.16
C GLU A 204 -1.86 5.33 -6.33
N HIS A 205 -0.93 6.27 -6.48
CA HIS A 205 0.15 6.22 -7.48
C HIS A 205 1.04 5.00 -7.28
N ARG A 206 1.47 4.72 -6.04
CA ARG A 206 2.28 3.53 -5.71
C ARG A 206 1.54 2.26 -6.01
N HIS A 207 0.27 2.15 -5.58
CA HIS A 207 -0.56 0.99 -5.84
C HIS A 207 -0.68 0.73 -7.35
N THR A 208 -0.90 1.78 -8.13
CA THR A 208 -1.00 1.71 -9.59
C THR A 208 0.30 1.22 -10.23
N ILE A 209 1.46 1.75 -9.82
CA ILE A 209 2.78 1.33 -10.31
C ILE A 209 3.06 -0.13 -9.91
N ILE A 210 2.79 -0.51 -8.66
CA ILE A 210 2.94 -1.87 -8.15
C ILE A 210 2.07 -2.84 -8.93
N TYR A 211 0.82 -2.45 -9.20
CA TYR A 211 -0.12 -3.26 -9.96
C TYR A 211 0.38 -3.49 -11.40
N ALA A 212 0.81 -2.44 -12.09
CA ALA A 212 1.35 -2.55 -13.45
C ALA A 212 2.61 -3.43 -13.50
N LEU A 213 3.55 -3.23 -12.57
CA LEU A 213 4.75 -4.06 -12.45
C LEU A 213 4.43 -5.52 -12.13
N THR A 214 3.46 -5.76 -11.25
CA THR A 214 3.03 -7.12 -10.88
C THR A 214 2.39 -7.82 -12.07
N LEU A 215 1.48 -7.16 -12.79
CA LEU A 215 0.87 -7.70 -14.00
C LEU A 215 1.91 -8.03 -15.06
N TRP A 216 2.84 -7.11 -15.31
CA TRP A 216 3.96 -7.34 -16.24
C TRP A 216 4.81 -8.54 -15.79
N ALA A 217 5.19 -8.59 -14.51
CA ALA A 217 6.01 -9.66 -13.97
C ALA A 217 5.34 -11.03 -14.13
N GLU A 218 4.08 -11.16 -13.71
CA GLU A 218 3.37 -12.44 -13.69
C GLU A 218 2.84 -12.88 -15.06
N ARG A 219 2.48 -11.95 -15.94
CA ARG A 219 1.89 -12.28 -17.26
C ARG A 219 2.91 -12.31 -18.39
N GLN A 220 4.02 -11.59 -18.28
CA GLN A 220 4.96 -11.42 -19.39
C GLN A 220 6.37 -11.88 -19.07
N PHE A 221 6.93 -11.51 -17.91
CA PHE A 221 8.33 -11.80 -17.60
C PHE A 221 8.54 -13.21 -17.05
N LEU A 222 7.93 -13.51 -15.89
CA LEU A 222 8.13 -14.79 -15.20
C LEU A 222 7.73 -16.01 -16.05
N PRO A 223 6.62 -16.01 -16.83
CA PRO A 223 6.27 -17.13 -17.69
C PRO A 223 7.30 -17.46 -18.78
N LYS A 224 8.23 -16.55 -19.10
CA LYS A 224 9.35 -16.87 -20.02
C LYS A 224 10.27 -17.91 -19.39
N TYR A 225 10.57 -17.78 -18.10
CA TYR A 225 11.58 -18.57 -17.39
C TYR A 225 11.01 -19.67 -16.49
N PHE A 226 9.76 -19.53 -16.04
CA PHE A 226 9.11 -20.45 -15.11
C PHE A 226 7.87 -21.06 -15.74
N ASP A 227 7.61 -22.32 -15.41
CA ASP A 227 6.29 -22.92 -15.54
C ASP A 227 5.44 -22.41 -14.37
N VAL A 228 4.28 -21.83 -14.69
CA VAL A 228 3.38 -21.17 -13.73
C VAL A 228 2.13 -22.02 -13.55
N GLN A 229 1.86 -22.42 -12.31
CA GLN A 229 0.63 -23.10 -11.93
C GLN A 229 -0.11 -22.27 -10.89
N THR A 230 -1.40 -22.02 -11.10
CA THR A 230 -2.22 -21.32 -10.12
C THR A 230 -2.83 -22.34 -9.16
N SER A 231 -2.52 -22.22 -7.88
CA SER A 231 -3.04 -23.09 -6.82
C SER A 231 -4.55 -22.89 -6.62
N ALA A 232 -5.19 -23.81 -5.89
CA ALA A 232 -6.60 -23.70 -5.52
C ALA A 232 -6.92 -22.40 -4.73
N TYR A 233 -5.93 -21.77 -4.12
CA TYR A 233 -6.05 -20.51 -3.39
C TYR A 233 -5.71 -19.27 -4.24
N ARG A 234 -5.62 -19.43 -5.58
CA ARG A 234 -5.27 -18.37 -6.54
C ARG A 234 -3.87 -17.78 -6.37
N GLU A 235 -2.95 -18.55 -5.79
CA GLU A 235 -1.54 -18.18 -5.71
C GLU A 235 -0.75 -18.83 -6.85
N ASN A 236 0.20 -18.09 -7.43
CA ASN A 236 1.05 -18.62 -8.50
C ASN A 236 2.24 -19.38 -7.90
N GLU A 237 2.35 -20.64 -8.26
CA GLU A 237 3.52 -21.49 -8.04
C GLU A 237 4.40 -21.46 -9.28
N TYR A 238 5.70 -21.28 -9.06
CA TYR A 238 6.69 -21.08 -10.10
C TYR A 238 7.74 -22.18 -10.01
N THR A 239 7.91 -22.92 -11.10
CA THR A 239 8.97 -23.93 -11.24
C THR A 239 9.89 -23.52 -12.37
N LEU A 240 11.21 -23.45 -12.11
CA LEU A 240 12.16 -23.04 -13.14
C LEU A 240 12.13 -24.03 -14.30
N LYS A 241 12.01 -23.51 -15.53
CA LYS A 241 12.04 -24.33 -16.74
C LYS A 241 13.39 -25.03 -16.89
N ARG A 242 13.40 -26.18 -17.54
CA ARG A 242 14.62 -26.96 -17.76
C ARG A 242 15.57 -26.23 -18.71
N ALA A 243 16.86 -26.53 -18.61
CA ALA A 243 17.90 -25.89 -19.42
C ALA A 243 17.60 -25.94 -20.92
N GLU A 244 17.06 -27.05 -21.42
CA GLU A 244 16.70 -27.21 -22.84
C GLU A 244 15.59 -26.25 -23.29
N GLN A 245 14.63 -25.95 -22.42
CA GLN A 245 13.55 -24.99 -22.68
C GLN A 245 14.06 -23.54 -22.62
N LEU A 246 15.07 -23.28 -21.77
CA LEU A 246 15.71 -21.98 -21.63
C LEU A 246 16.70 -21.70 -22.76
N HIS A 247 17.36 -22.71 -23.32
CA HIS A 247 18.27 -22.57 -24.48
C HIS A 247 17.58 -22.03 -25.73
N GLY A 248 16.26 -22.20 -25.85
CA GLY A 248 15.45 -21.62 -26.93
C GLY A 248 15.08 -20.13 -26.72
N LEU A 249 15.32 -19.56 -25.54
CA LEU A 249 15.12 -18.15 -25.27
C LEU A 249 16.33 -17.37 -25.82
N ASN A 250 16.18 -16.80 -27.02
CA ASN A 250 17.17 -15.87 -27.58
C ASN A 250 17.05 -14.48 -26.94
N THR A 251 17.10 -14.40 -25.61
CA THR A 251 17.03 -13.15 -24.86
C THR A 251 18.43 -12.57 -24.75
N ALA A 252 18.61 -11.32 -25.18
CA ALA A 252 19.88 -10.63 -24.95
C ALA A 252 20.14 -10.54 -23.44
N GLN A 253 21.39 -10.75 -23.02
CA GLN A 253 21.76 -10.72 -21.59
C GLN A 253 21.34 -9.41 -20.90
N ASP A 254 21.39 -8.29 -21.63
CA ASP A 254 20.95 -6.99 -21.15
C ASP A 254 19.43 -6.88 -20.98
N GLU A 255 18.62 -7.53 -21.82
CA GLU A 255 17.16 -7.56 -21.68
C GLU A 255 16.73 -8.38 -20.46
N ALA A 256 17.39 -9.53 -20.23
CA ALA A 256 17.18 -10.34 -19.04
C ALA A 256 17.56 -9.55 -17.77
N ARG A 257 18.69 -8.83 -17.79
CA ARG A 257 19.12 -7.98 -16.69
C ARG A 257 18.12 -6.86 -16.40
N ASN A 258 17.68 -6.11 -17.41
CA ASN A 258 16.68 -5.04 -17.24
C ASN A 258 15.38 -5.57 -16.63
N SER A 259 14.91 -6.73 -17.10
CA SER A 259 13.70 -7.34 -16.56
C SER A 259 13.87 -7.78 -15.09
N ILE A 260 15.03 -8.34 -14.74
CA ILE A 260 15.34 -8.66 -13.33
C ILE A 260 15.36 -7.38 -12.48
N GLU A 261 15.95 -6.28 -12.94
CA GLU A 261 15.97 -5.01 -12.19
C GLU A 261 14.57 -4.45 -11.95
N LEU A 262 13.66 -4.53 -12.93
CA LEU A 262 12.25 -4.16 -12.75
C LEU A 262 11.53 -5.08 -11.77
N LEU A 263 11.81 -6.39 -11.80
CA LEU A 263 11.26 -7.35 -10.85
C LEU A 263 11.72 -7.04 -9.41
N LEU A 264 13.00 -6.71 -9.23
CA LEU A 264 13.54 -6.29 -7.93
C LEU A 264 12.90 -5.00 -7.45
N TYR A 265 12.73 -4.02 -8.34
CA TYR A 265 12.05 -2.77 -8.00
C TYR A 265 10.60 -3.02 -7.56
N ALA A 266 9.86 -3.86 -8.28
CA ALA A 266 8.50 -4.26 -7.91
C ALA A 266 8.46 -4.92 -6.52
N ALA A 267 9.39 -5.85 -6.25
CA ALA A 267 9.50 -6.52 -4.97
C ALA A 267 9.74 -5.54 -3.81
N VAL A 268 10.63 -4.56 -3.98
CA VAL A 268 10.91 -3.53 -2.98
C VAL A 268 9.68 -2.66 -2.73
N LEU A 269 8.97 -2.22 -3.77
CA LEU A 269 7.75 -1.42 -3.60
C LEU A 269 6.67 -2.19 -2.82
N ILE A 270 6.46 -3.47 -3.16
CA ILE A 270 5.51 -4.34 -2.45
C ILE A 270 5.90 -4.46 -0.98
N LEU A 271 7.15 -4.82 -0.69
CA LEU A 271 7.59 -5.09 0.69
C LEU A 271 7.55 -3.83 1.57
N ARG A 272 7.81 -2.67 0.99
CA ARG A 272 7.83 -1.38 1.71
C ARG A 272 6.45 -0.76 1.90
N PHE A 273 5.60 -0.79 0.87
CA PHE A 273 4.41 0.06 0.81
C PHE A 273 3.08 -0.70 0.79
N GLU A 274 3.07 -1.99 0.47
CA GLU A 274 1.82 -2.76 0.46
C GLU A 274 1.50 -3.36 1.85
N PRO A 275 0.22 -3.69 2.11
CA PRO A 275 -0.21 -4.36 3.33
C PRO A 275 0.49 -5.69 3.59
N SER A 276 0.44 -6.17 4.84
CA SER A 276 1.11 -7.40 5.27
C SER A 276 0.78 -8.63 4.41
N TYR A 277 -0.46 -8.77 3.94
CA TYR A 277 -0.89 -9.89 3.09
C TYR A 277 -0.25 -9.88 1.68
N SER A 278 0.22 -8.72 1.19
CA SER A 278 0.92 -8.59 -0.09
C SER A 278 2.41 -8.90 0.03
N LYS A 279 3.01 -8.79 1.23
CA LYS A 279 4.45 -8.98 1.45
C LYS A 279 5.01 -10.34 1.01
N PRO A 280 4.31 -11.48 1.19
CA PRO A 280 4.75 -12.76 0.63
C PRO A 280 5.02 -12.73 -0.86
N ARG A 281 4.24 -11.97 -1.65
CA ARG A 281 4.46 -11.80 -3.11
C ARG A 281 5.78 -11.09 -3.40
N GLY A 282 6.05 -9.98 -2.70
CA GLY A 282 7.31 -9.26 -2.86
C GLY A 282 8.52 -10.12 -2.50
N LEU A 283 8.44 -10.91 -1.42
CA LEU A 283 9.48 -11.88 -1.07
C LEU A 283 9.65 -12.94 -2.16
N LYS A 284 8.54 -13.48 -2.69
CA LYS A 284 8.56 -14.45 -3.78
C LYS A 284 9.28 -13.90 -5.01
N PHE A 285 9.07 -12.63 -5.38
CA PHE A 285 9.76 -12.00 -6.50
C PHE A 285 11.28 -11.91 -6.28
N LEU A 286 11.75 -11.61 -5.07
CA LEU A 286 13.19 -11.66 -4.75
C LEU A 286 13.75 -13.07 -4.88
N GLU A 287 13.04 -14.08 -4.36
CA GLU A 287 13.46 -15.48 -4.46
C GLU A 287 13.51 -15.98 -5.92
N LEU A 288 12.55 -15.57 -6.75
CA LEU A 288 12.56 -15.90 -8.18
C LEU A 288 13.72 -15.20 -8.90
N ALA A 289 13.97 -13.92 -8.62
CA ALA A 289 15.12 -13.22 -9.16
C ALA A 289 16.44 -13.89 -8.75
N LYS A 290 16.54 -14.37 -7.50
CA LYS A 290 17.69 -15.15 -7.02
C LYS A 290 17.85 -16.46 -7.80
N GLN A 291 16.76 -17.19 -8.06
CA GLN A 291 16.80 -18.42 -8.87
C GLN A 291 17.26 -18.16 -10.32
N LEU A 292 16.99 -16.96 -10.85
CA LEU A 292 17.51 -16.49 -12.15
C LEU A 292 18.97 -16.02 -12.09
N GLY A 293 19.66 -16.17 -10.97
CA GLY A 293 21.08 -15.82 -10.80
C GLY A 293 21.34 -14.36 -10.39
N SER A 294 20.34 -13.64 -9.88
CA SER A 294 20.54 -12.27 -9.42
C SER A 294 21.25 -12.19 -8.07
N GLU A 295 22.53 -11.83 -8.07
CA GLU A 295 23.29 -11.52 -6.85
C GLU A 295 22.68 -10.36 -6.05
N ARG A 296 22.08 -9.39 -6.74
CA ARG A 296 21.40 -8.26 -6.08
C ARG A 296 20.19 -8.73 -5.28
N ALA A 297 19.43 -9.71 -5.79
CA ALA A 297 18.32 -10.31 -5.06
C ALA A 297 18.80 -11.00 -3.78
N GLU A 298 19.90 -11.75 -3.86
CA GLU A 298 20.50 -12.41 -2.71
C GLU A 298 20.95 -11.40 -1.65
N ARG A 299 21.62 -10.32 -2.05
CA ARG A 299 21.97 -9.21 -1.13
C ARG A 299 20.74 -8.53 -0.53
N MET A 300 19.66 -8.34 -1.30
CA MET A 300 18.41 -7.74 -0.77
C MET A 300 17.80 -8.53 0.38
N LEU A 301 17.88 -9.86 0.31
CA LEU A 301 17.35 -10.75 1.35
C LEU A 301 18.15 -10.67 2.66
N THR A 302 19.44 -10.36 2.59
CA THR A 302 20.37 -10.35 3.75
C THR A 302 20.72 -8.95 4.23
N GLU A 303 21.13 -8.07 3.32
CA GLU A 303 21.74 -6.76 3.55
C GLU A 303 20.78 -5.58 3.28
N GLY A 304 19.74 -5.80 2.48
CA GLY A 304 18.78 -4.75 2.10
C GLY A 304 19.00 -4.22 0.68
N SER A 305 18.34 -3.11 0.32
CA SER A 305 18.21 -2.66 -1.07
C SER A 305 19.51 -2.14 -1.69
N GLY A 306 20.50 -1.82 -0.84
CA GLY A 306 21.72 -1.10 -1.20
C GLY A 306 21.54 0.43 -1.29
N ALA A 307 20.38 0.97 -0.88
CA ALA A 307 20.13 2.41 -0.88
C ALA A 307 20.92 3.19 0.20
N TYR A 308 21.44 2.48 1.20
CA TYR A 308 22.20 3.04 2.32
C TYR A 308 23.63 2.50 2.28
N GLN A 309 24.59 3.26 2.80
CA GLN A 309 25.96 2.77 2.90
C GLN A 309 26.06 1.62 3.92
N PRO A 310 26.96 0.64 3.72
CA PRO A 310 27.12 -0.48 4.65
C PRO A 310 27.37 -0.04 6.10
N GLU A 311 28.11 1.05 6.30
CA GLU A 311 28.43 1.60 7.63
C GLU A 311 27.21 2.21 8.32
N ASP A 312 26.16 2.53 7.55
CA ASP A 312 24.90 3.07 8.06
C ASP A 312 23.93 1.97 8.48
N THR A 313 23.94 0.83 7.77
CA THR A 313 23.05 -0.32 8.00
C THR A 313 23.66 -1.40 8.87
N TYR A 314 24.95 -1.31 9.21
CA TYR A 314 25.62 -2.24 10.10
C TYR A 314 26.45 -1.51 11.17
N VAL A 315 26.36 -1.98 12.41
CA VAL A 315 27.22 -1.55 13.52
C VAL A 315 27.61 -2.76 14.34
N GLN A 316 28.89 -2.89 14.68
CA GLN A 316 29.37 -3.92 15.58
C GLN A 316 30.40 -3.34 16.54
N THR A 317 30.09 -3.41 17.83
CA THR A 317 30.97 -3.02 18.92
C THR A 317 31.11 -4.16 19.92
N LYS A 318 31.85 -3.94 21.01
CA LYS A 318 31.92 -4.91 22.12
C LYS A 318 30.53 -5.10 22.76
N GLN A 319 29.72 -4.05 22.82
CA GLN A 319 28.47 -3.99 23.58
C GLN A 319 27.23 -4.29 22.73
N VAL A 320 27.22 -3.93 21.45
CA VAL A 320 26.04 -4.07 20.58
C VAL A 320 26.42 -4.54 19.18
N GLU A 321 25.52 -5.28 18.55
CA GLU A 321 25.50 -5.50 17.12
C GLU A 321 24.15 -5.07 16.56
N GLY A 322 24.16 -4.23 15.54
CA GLY A 322 22.98 -3.69 14.87
C GLY A 322 23.06 -3.96 13.37
N GLN A 323 21.95 -4.41 12.79
CA GLN A 323 21.83 -4.63 11.35
C GLN A 323 20.45 -4.18 10.88
N ALA A 324 20.40 -3.33 9.85
CA ALA A 324 19.18 -2.82 9.27
C ALA A 324 18.97 -3.38 7.87
N ASN A 325 17.71 -3.66 7.54
CA ASN A 325 17.28 -4.07 6.21
C ASN A 325 16.04 -3.27 5.85
N ASP A 326 16.19 -2.33 4.92
CA ASP A 326 15.16 -1.38 4.50
C ASP A 326 14.10 -2.01 3.60
N VAL A 327 14.42 -3.12 2.92
CA VAL A 327 13.45 -3.90 2.13
C VAL A 327 12.35 -4.45 3.04
N PHE A 328 12.73 -4.97 4.21
CA PHE A 328 11.77 -5.52 5.19
C PHE A 328 11.37 -4.55 6.29
N ALA A 329 11.86 -3.29 6.24
CA ALA A 329 11.76 -2.33 7.34
C ALA A 329 12.12 -3.00 8.69
N ARG A 330 13.26 -3.68 8.76
CA ARG A 330 13.67 -4.46 9.92
C ARG A 330 14.98 -3.94 10.49
N ILE A 331 15.02 -3.70 11.78
CA ILE A 331 16.23 -3.37 12.52
C ILE A 331 16.50 -4.51 13.52
N THR A 332 17.56 -5.28 13.31
CA THR A 332 17.99 -6.31 14.26
C THR A 332 18.99 -5.70 15.23
N ILE A 333 18.74 -5.84 16.53
CA ILE A 333 19.61 -5.32 17.58
C ILE A 333 19.95 -6.48 18.53
N GLN A 334 21.24 -6.70 18.74
CA GLN A 334 21.76 -7.64 19.72
C GLN A 334 22.56 -6.90 20.78
N ILE A 335 21.99 -6.82 21.98
CA ILE A 335 22.65 -6.30 23.17
C ILE A 335 23.52 -7.42 23.74
N ARG A 336 24.85 -7.26 23.68
CA ARG A 336 25.84 -8.22 24.19
C ARG A 336 26.11 -8.00 25.67
N GLU A 337 26.09 -6.74 26.10
CA GLU A 337 26.31 -6.27 27.46
C GLU A 337 25.20 -5.29 27.86
N GLU A 338 24.41 -5.64 28.87
CA GLU A 338 23.30 -4.81 29.37
C GLU A 338 23.86 -3.59 30.12
N SER A 339 24.02 -2.48 29.42
CA SER A 339 24.65 -1.26 29.92
C SER A 339 24.08 -0.02 29.24
N PRO A 340 24.14 1.17 29.87
CA PRO A 340 23.69 2.41 29.23
C PRO A 340 24.38 2.66 27.88
N GLU A 341 25.66 2.31 27.78
CA GLU A 341 26.45 2.50 26.57
C GLU A 341 25.98 1.61 25.40
N ALA A 342 25.56 0.37 25.68
CA ALA A 342 25.00 -0.51 24.65
C ALA A 342 23.71 0.06 24.04
N TYR A 343 22.79 0.52 24.89
CA TYR A 343 21.54 1.12 24.45
C TYR A 343 21.75 2.49 23.80
N ARG A 344 22.73 3.29 24.25
CA ARG A 344 23.16 4.52 23.58
C ARG A 344 23.57 4.26 22.14
N GLN A 345 24.47 3.30 21.92
CA GLN A 345 24.97 2.96 20.58
C GLN A 345 23.84 2.44 19.68
N ALA A 346 22.95 1.62 20.22
CA ALA A 346 21.76 1.14 19.50
C ALA A 346 20.81 2.29 19.12
N LEU A 347 20.56 3.24 20.03
CA LEU A 347 19.70 4.41 19.74
C LEU A 347 20.33 5.32 18.69
N VAL A 348 21.63 5.61 18.79
CA VAL A 348 22.35 6.41 17.77
C VAL A 348 22.26 5.73 16.40
N PHE A 349 22.41 4.41 16.35
CA PHE A 349 22.24 3.64 15.12
C PHE A 349 20.84 3.80 14.52
N ILE A 350 19.77 3.65 15.32
CA ILE A 350 18.39 3.83 14.85
C ILE A 350 18.14 5.28 14.39
N ILE A 351 18.58 6.28 15.16
CA ILE A 351 18.39 7.70 14.84
C ILE A 351 19.04 8.01 13.49
N ARG A 352 20.29 7.61 13.28
CA ARG A 352 21.00 7.81 12.03
C ARG A 352 20.27 7.20 10.83
N LEU A 353 19.73 5.98 10.98
CA LEU A 353 18.91 5.35 9.94
C LEU A 353 17.68 6.21 9.60
N LEU A 354 16.96 6.70 10.61
CA LEU A 354 15.77 7.53 10.41
C LEU A 354 16.09 8.88 9.77
N GLU A 355 17.20 9.52 10.15
CA GLU A 355 17.70 10.76 9.54
C GLU A 355 18.04 10.58 8.06
N GLN A 356 18.45 9.37 7.66
CA GLN A 356 18.72 9.02 6.26
C GLN A 356 17.48 8.55 5.49
N GLY A 357 16.30 8.54 6.12
CA GLY A 357 15.04 8.18 5.46
C GLY A 357 14.70 6.69 5.48
N PHE A 358 15.27 5.92 6.43
CA PHE A 358 14.87 4.53 6.66
C PHE A 358 13.35 4.41 6.85
N PRO A 359 12.69 3.37 6.31
CA PRO A 359 11.24 3.22 6.40
C PRO A 359 10.76 3.32 7.85
N LYS A 360 9.80 4.21 8.13
CA LYS A 360 9.32 4.47 9.49
C LYS A 360 8.41 3.38 10.03
N ASN A 361 7.77 2.58 9.18
CA ASN A 361 7.03 1.38 9.55
C ASN A 361 7.92 0.20 10.00
N TYR A 362 9.12 0.47 10.53
CA TYR A 362 10.05 -0.58 10.90
C TYR A 362 9.59 -1.38 12.11
N HIS A 363 10.23 -2.51 12.33
CA HIS A 363 10.18 -3.21 13.61
C HIS A 363 11.59 -3.58 14.07
N ILE A 364 11.76 -3.69 15.39
CA ILE A 364 13.01 -4.14 15.99
C ILE A 364 12.91 -5.63 16.27
N LYS A 365 13.89 -6.40 15.81
CA LYS A 365 14.13 -7.78 16.25
C LYS A 365 15.23 -7.75 17.32
N LEU A 366 14.86 -7.98 18.57
CA LEU A 366 15.73 -7.73 19.72
C LEU A 366 16.27 -9.02 20.33
N LYS A 367 17.60 -9.15 20.39
CA LYS A 367 18.30 -10.14 21.22
C LYS A 367 18.92 -9.44 22.43
N SER A 368 18.30 -9.59 23.61
CA SER A 368 18.74 -8.99 24.87
C SER A 368 18.43 -9.95 26.02
N LYS A 369 19.20 -9.88 27.11
CA LYS A 369 18.96 -10.64 28.34
C LYS A 369 17.81 -10.03 29.15
N GLU A 370 17.69 -8.72 29.12
CA GLU A 370 16.65 -7.98 29.85
C GLU A 370 15.27 -8.08 29.17
N LYS A 371 14.23 -8.22 29.99
CA LYS A 371 12.84 -8.40 29.56
C LYS A 371 11.88 -7.42 30.23
N GLN A 372 12.24 -6.14 30.18
CA GLN A 372 11.39 -5.06 30.71
C GLN A 372 10.30 -4.69 29.70
N TYR A 373 9.17 -4.22 30.22
CA TYR A 373 8.07 -3.63 29.46
C TYR A 373 7.57 -2.40 30.22
N LEU A 374 6.98 -1.44 29.52
CA LEU A 374 6.40 -0.27 30.15
C LEU A 374 5.28 -0.67 31.12
N PRO A 375 5.09 0.07 32.23
CA PRO A 375 4.01 -0.16 33.18
C PRO A 375 2.65 0.33 32.64
N VAL A 376 2.32 -0.01 31.38
CA VAL A 376 1.09 0.38 30.68
C VAL A 376 0.31 -0.88 30.31
N LYS A 377 -0.84 -1.08 30.95
CA LYS A 377 -1.66 -2.28 30.77
C LYS A 377 -2.30 -2.30 29.37
N GLY A 378 -2.21 -3.44 28.68
CA GLY A 378 -2.88 -3.67 27.40
C GLY A 378 -2.03 -3.40 26.16
N LEU A 379 -0.79 -2.95 26.30
CA LEU A 379 0.15 -2.86 25.18
C LEU A 379 0.58 -4.27 24.69
N ALA A 380 0.84 -4.40 23.39
CA ALA A 380 1.47 -5.60 22.84
C ALA A 380 2.88 -5.78 23.43
N LYS A 381 3.27 -7.03 23.68
CA LYS A 381 4.62 -7.39 24.15
C LYS A 381 5.52 -7.76 22.97
N SER A 382 5.92 -6.75 22.20
CA SER A 382 6.82 -6.93 21.06
C SER A 382 8.29 -6.69 21.42
N ASP A 383 9.19 -7.07 20.51
CA ASP A 383 10.62 -6.81 20.64
C ASP A 383 10.93 -5.31 20.58
N THR A 384 10.19 -4.54 19.76
CA THR A 384 10.28 -3.07 19.73
C THR A 384 9.90 -2.46 21.06
N HIS A 385 8.81 -2.90 21.68
CA HIS A 385 8.42 -2.46 23.01
C HIS A 385 9.52 -2.77 24.04
N ARG A 386 10.05 -4.01 24.03
CA ARG A 386 11.10 -4.44 24.95
C ARG A 386 12.37 -3.60 24.82
N PHE A 387 12.79 -3.26 23.60
CA PHE A 387 13.98 -2.44 23.37
C PHE A 387 13.88 -1.08 24.06
N PHE A 388 12.78 -0.34 23.81
CA PHE A 388 12.61 0.98 24.40
C PHE A 388 12.39 0.92 25.91
N ALA A 389 11.63 -0.07 26.40
CA ALA A 389 11.43 -0.26 27.83
C ALA A 389 12.75 -0.55 28.57
N ASN A 390 13.63 -1.38 27.99
CA ASN A 390 14.96 -1.61 28.55
C ASN A 390 15.82 -0.34 28.53
N ALA A 391 15.85 0.41 27.41
CA ALA A 391 16.63 1.64 27.30
C ALA A 391 16.19 2.72 28.32
N LEU A 392 14.89 2.80 28.60
CA LEU A 392 14.30 3.75 29.56
C LEU A 392 14.74 3.52 31.01
N THR A 393 15.28 2.35 31.34
CA THR A 393 15.82 2.05 32.68
C THR A 393 17.07 2.88 33.01
N TYR A 394 17.68 3.52 32.01
CA TYR A 394 18.87 4.37 32.14
C TYR A 394 18.50 5.85 31.95
N PRO A 395 18.37 6.64 33.05
CA PRO A 395 17.98 8.06 32.98
C PRO A 395 18.88 8.92 32.08
N GLU A 396 20.17 8.59 32.00
CA GLU A 396 21.14 9.28 31.15
C GLU A 396 20.89 9.12 29.64
N LEU A 397 20.00 8.20 29.24
CA LEU A 397 19.58 8.00 27.86
C LEU A 397 18.28 8.74 27.52
N HIS A 398 17.57 9.29 28.50
CA HIS A 398 16.26 9.91 28.26
C HIS A 398 16.31 11.07 27.24
N PRO A 399 17.32 11.97 27.24
CA PRO A 399 17.44 12.98 26.19
C PRO A 399 17.62 12.38 24.78
N LEU A 400 18.35 11.26 24.66
CA LEU A 400 18.55 10.59 23.38
C LEU A 400 17.28 9.86 22.92
N LEU A 401 16.50 9.32 23.85
CA LEU A 401 15.17 8.75 23.58
C LEU A 401 14.19 9.83 23.11
N GLU A 402 14.27 11.06 23.63
CA GLU A 402 13.50 12.18 23.11
C GLU A 402 13.90 12.51 21.67
N THR A 403 15.21 12.63 21.39
CA THR A 403 15.72 12.84 20.01
C THR A 403 15.21 11.77 19.06
N TYR A 404 15.31 10.49 19.48
CA TYR A 404 14.75 9.37 18.74
C TYR A 404 13.25 9.53 18.50
N THR A 405 12.48 9.86 19.53
CA THR A 405 11.02 9.98 19.43
C THR A 405 10.67 11.05 18.40
N ARG A 406 11.33 12.21 18.43
CA ARG A 406 11.12 13.30 17.47
C ARG A 406 11.48 12.91 16.03
N ALA A 407 12.54 12.13 15.84
CA ALA A 407 12.91 11.61 14.52
C ALA A 407 11.92 10.53 14.02
N ALA A 408 11.41 9.69 14.91
CA ALA A 408 10.57 8.55 14.57
C ALA A 408 9.11 8.94 14.28
N MET A 409 8.51 9.82 15.09
CA MET A 409 7.08 10.17 14.97
C MET A 409 6.71 10.57 13.55
N GLN A 410 5.65 9.94 13.04
CA GLN A 410 5.06 10.25 11.76
C GLN A 410 3.64 9.71 11.71
N GLN A 411 2.68 10.62 11.58
CA GLN A 411 1.28 10.25 11.38
C GLN A 411 1.11 9.29 10.19
N PHE A 412 0.27 8.27 10.37
CA PHE A 412 -0.02 7.17 9.44
C PHE A 412 1.07 6.11 9.25
N GLU A 413 2.16 6.17 10.02
CA GLU A 413 3.14 5.08 10.09
C GLU A 413 2.95 4.29 11.38
N PHE A 414 3.20 2.98 11.33
CA PHE A 414 3.04 2.08 12.48
C PHE A 414 4.17 1.05 12.54
N TYR A 415 4.60 0.66 13.73
CA TYR A 415 5.53 -0.46 13.87
C TYR A 415 4.93 -1.76 13.30
N ALA A 416 5.75 -2.50 12.55
CA ALA A 416 5.31 -3.71 11.84
C ALA A 416 5.31 -5.01 12.68
N ASP A 417 5.60 -4.94 13.98
CA ASP A 417 5.58 -6.11 14.89
C ASP A 417 4.31 -6.21 15.75
N THR A 418 3.28 -5.46 15.38
CA THR A 418 1.94 -5.47 15.97
C THR A 418 0.87 -5.34 14.88
N GLU A 419 -0.39 -5.66 15.20
CA GLU A 419 -1.51 -5.54 14.25
C GLU A 419 -2.76 -4.96 14.93
N GLY A 420 -3.62 -4.33 14.12
CA GLY A 420 -4.93 -3.81 14.53
C GLY A 420 -4.84 -2.72 15.61
N GLU A 421 -5.74 -2.78 16.60
CA GLU A 421 -5.85 -1.80 17.70
C GLU A 421 -4.56 -1.63 18.52
N LYS A 422 -3.64 -2.60 18.44
CA LYS A 422 -2.37 -2.62 19.17
C LYS A 422 -1.23 -1.97 18.41
N ASN A 423 -1.47 -1.49 17.18
CA ASN A 423 -0.52 -0.72 16.41
C ASN A 423 -0.08 0.52 17.18
N GLY A 424 1.21 0.84 17.06
CA GLY A 424 1.77 2.06 17.62
C GLY A 424 2.55 2.83 16.58
N MET A 425 2.35 4.14 16.56
CA MET A 425 3.17 5.04 15.76
C MET A 425 4.66 4.87 16.15
N PRO A 426 5.60 4.96 15.20
CA PRO A 426 7.01 5.01 15.55
C PRO A 426 7.27 6.11 16.57
N GLY A 427 8.00 5.78 17.64
CA GLY A 427 8.19 6.63 18.81
C GLY A 427 7.24 6.36 19.99
N SER A 428 6.10 5.66 19.84
CA SER A 428 5.11 5.50 20.94
C SER A 428 5.69 4.99 22.25
N TYR A 429 6.46 3.90 22.22
CA TYR A 429 7.01 3.32 23.45
C TYR A 429 8.03 4.25 24.15
N ALA A 430 8.84 4.98 23.38
CA ALA A 430 9.78 5.95 23.93
C ALA A 430 9.04 7.17 24.50
N ALA A 431 8.08 7.74 23.75
CA ALA A 431 7.22 8.84 24.20
C ALA A 431 6.51 8.47 25.50
N PHE A 432 5.80 7.34 25.53
CA PHE A 432 5.04 6.89 26.70
C PHE A 432 5.92 6.67 27.91
N GLY A 433 7.08 6.04 27.73
CA GLY A 433 8.02 5.82 28.82
C GLY A 433 8.60 7.11 29.38
N LEU A 434 8.96 8.07 28.53
CA LEU A 434 9.45 9.39 28.92
C LEU A 434 8.36 10.21 29.61
N GLY A 435 7.16 10.27 29.05
CA GLY A 435 6.03 10.96 29.66
C GLY A 435 5.60 10.36 30.99
N LEU A 436 5.85 9.06 31.20
CA LEU A 436 5.70 8.40 32.49
C LEU A 436 6.94 8.50 33.36
N SER A 437 8.08 9.04 32.93
CA SER A 437 9.28 9.13 33.78
C SER A 437 9.37 10.48 34.49
N SER A 438 9.06 11.58 33.80
CA SER A 438 9.22 12.94 34.30
C SER A 438 8.28 13.94 33.60
N GLU A 439 7.83 14.95 34.34
CA GLU A 439 6.99 16.04 33.81
C GLU A 439 7.72 16.88 32.74
N GLN A 440 9.05 16.85 32.70
CA GLN A 440 9.82 17.60 31.70
C GLN A 440 9.52 17.16 30.25
N TYR A 441 8.98 15.94 30.06
CA TYR A 441 8.63 15.39 28.75
C TYR A 441 7.16 15.61 28.36
N PHE A 442 6.42 16.41 29.12
CA PHE A 442 5.01 16.71 28.81
C PHE A 442 4.82 17.39 27.46
N SER A 443 5.75 18.24 27.03
CA SER A 443 5.75 18.81 25.68
C SER A 443 5.86 17.74 24.60
N LEU A 444 6.77 16.77 24.77
CA LEU A 444 6.92 15.64 23.85
C LEU A 444 5.64 14.80 23.75
N ILE A 445 4.91 14.61 24.86
CA ILE A 445 3.62 13.90 24.83
C ILE A 445 2.58 14.68 24.02
N ASN A 446 2.54 16.01 24.14
CA ASN A 446 1.64 16.82 23.31
C ASN A 446 1.99 16.70 21.82
N ASP A 447 3.28 16.84 21.48
CA ASP A 447 3.75 16.68 20.10
C ASP A 447 3.42 15.28 19.54
N TYR A 448 3.49 14.24 20.38
CA TYR A 448 3.09 12.89 20.04
C TYR A 448 1.58 12.79 19.78
N MET A 449 0.75 13.29 20.70
CA MET A 449 -0.72 13.23 20.59
C MET A 449 -1.21 14.01 19.36
N ASP A 450 -0.57 15.12 19.02
CA ASP A 450 -0.96 15.90 17.84
C ASP A 450 -0.79 15.11 16.53
N GLN A 451 0.07 14.09 16.50
CA GLN A 451 0.32 13.19 15.37
C GLN A 451 -0.42 11.84 15.45
N VAL A 452 -1.13 11.56 16.55
CA VAL A 452 -1.87 10.30 16.69
C VAL A 452 -3.00 10.24 15.67
N ASP A 453 -2.95 9.20 14.83
CA ASP A 453 -4.08 8.71 14.05
C ASP A 453 -4.97 7.83 14.93
N ASP A 454 -5.98 8.44 15.53
CA ASP A 454 -6.91 7.83 16.47
C ASP A 454 -7.96 6.93 15.83
N GLU A 455 -7.99 6.82 14.50
CA GLU A 455 -8.83 5.86 13.76
C GLU A 455 -8.14 4.49 13.61
N HIS A 456 -6.81 4.46 13.55
CA HIS A 456 -6.04 3.25 13.22
C HIS A 456 -5.12 2.73 14.34
N GLN A 457 -5.02 3.43 15.48
CA GLN A 457 -4.39 2.93 16.72
C GLN A 457 -5.22 3.27 17.96
N MET A 458 -5.11 2.41 18.99
CA MET A 458 -5.79 2.59 20.27
C MET A 458 -4.85 2.53 21.50
N ILE A 459 -3.53 2.48 21.28
CA ILE A 459 -2.57 2.36 22.38
C ILE A 459 -2.45 3.65 23.22
N GLN A 460 -2.82 4.80 22.66
CA GLN A 460 -2.90 6.09 23.34
C GLN A 460 -3.87 6.05 24.52
N ASP A 461 -5.00 5.33 24.41
CA ASP A 461 -5.96 5.18 25.51
C ASP A 461 -5.34 4.46 26.70
N LYS A 462 -4.47 3.47 26.43
CA LYS A 462 -3.76 2.73 27.49
C LYS A 462 -2.75 3.63 28.19
N PHE A 463 -2.04 4.46 27.41
CA PHE A 463 -1.14 5.48 27.96
C PHE A 463 -1.89 6.51 28.79
N ILE A 464 -3.02 7.07 28.32
CA ILE A 464 -3.81 8.07 29.05
C ILE A 464 -4.23 7.53 30.42
N ALA A 465 -4.71 6.28 30.47
CA ALA A 465 -5.06 5.64 31.73
C ALA A 465 -3.86 5.53 32.69
N ALA A 466 -2.69 5.11 32.19
CA ALA A 466 -1.46 5.01 33.00
C ALA A 466 -0.92 6.38 33.44
N PHE A 467 -1.02 7.39 32.57
CA PHE A 467 -0.62 8.77 32.85
C PHE A 467 -1.42 9.35 34.01
N VAL A 468 -2.74 9.17 33.97
CA VAL A 468 -3.65 9.57 35.04
C VAL A 468 -3.37 8.80 36.33
N GLU A 469 -3.13 7.49 36.27
CA GLU A 469 -2.78 6.68 37.44
C GLU A 469 -1.49 7.17 38.10
N LYS A 470 -0.52 7.65 37.31
CA LYS A 470 0.77 8.13 37.79
C LYS A 470 0.74 9.56 38.34
N TYR A 471 0.20 10.51 37.58
CA TYR A 471 0.29 11.94 37.91
C TYR A 471 -0.99 12.51 38.53
N GLY A 472 -2.11 11.78 38.44
CA GLY A 472 -3.42 12.31 38.79
C GLY A 472 -3.79 13.53 37.95
N VAL A 473 -4.74 14.31 38.46
CA VAL A 473 -5.19 15.57 37.83
C VAL A 473 -4.63 16.74 38.64
N THR A 474 -3.62 17.43 38.10
CA THR A 474 -2.95 18.59 38.70
C THR A 474 -2.88 19.74 37.70
N ALA A 475 -2.47 20.94 38.13
CA ALA A 475 -2.27 22.07 37.21
C ALA A 475 -1.23 21.76 36.11
N HIS A 476 -0.22 20.96 36.41
CA HIS A 476 0.82 20.57 35.45
C HIS A 476 0.38 19.44 34.51
N SER A 477 -0.39 18.46 35.01
CA SER A 477 -0.84 17.32 34.19
C SER A 477 -2.10 17.64 33.37
N MET A 478 -2.90 18.63 33.76
CA MET A 478 -4.17 18.99 33.10
C MET A 478 -4.01 19.31 31.61
N PRO A 479 -3.05 20.16 31.16
CA PRO A 479 -2.93 20.49 29.74
C PRO A 479 -2.62 19.26 28.89
N VAL A 480 -1.73 18.37 29.37
CA VAL A 480 -1.38 17.13 28.68
C VAL A 480 -2.55 16.15 28.65
N LEU A 481 -3.28 16.04 29.77
CA LEU A 481 -4.46 15.20 29.85
C LEU A 481 -5.53 15.66 28.85
N VAL A 482 -5.84 16.96 28.81
CA VAL A 482 -6.80 17.53 27.87
C VAL A 482 -6.34 17.29 26.43
N ASN A 483 -5.07 17.56 26.11
CA ASN A 483 -4.58 17.31 24.75
C ASN A 483 -4.66 15.84 24.35
N SER A 484 -4.32 14.93 25.27
CA SER A 484 -4.40 13.49 25.02
C SER A 484 -5.85 13.01 24.85
N LEU A 485 -6.79 13.55 25.63
CA LEU A 485 -8.20 13.17 25.54
C LEU A 485 -8.85 13.59 24.21
N ARG A 486 -8.35 14.63 23.54
CA ARG A 486 -8.76 14.98 22.17
C ARG A 486 -8.50 13.86 21.16
N ARG A 487 -7.57 12.94 21.47
CA ARG A 487 -7.19 11.79 20.64
C ARG A 487 -7.65 10.44 21.20
N SER A 488 -8.40 10.47 22.30
CA SER A 488 -8.92 9.25 22.91
C SER A 488 -10.04 8.63 22.08
N THR A 489 -10.17 7.31 22.14
CA THR A 489 -11.30 6.62 21.50
C THR A 489 -12.54 6.61 22.38
N ASP A 490 -13.71 6.37 21.80
CA ASP A 490 -14.98 6.23 22.53
C ASP A 490 -14.98 5.08 23.56
N GLY A 491 -14.00 4.18 23.48
CA GLY A 491 -13.81 3.10 24.44
C GLY A 491 -13.19 3.55 25.77
N LEU A 492 -12.52 4.71 25.81
CA LEU A 492 -11.82 5.18 27.01
C LEU A 492 -12.79 5.64 28.09
N LYS A 493 -12.59 5.14 29.31
CA LYS A 493 -13.28 5.60 30.52
C LYS A 493 -12.29 5.78 31.64
N LEU A 494 -12.20 6.99 32.17
CA LEU A 494 -11.30 7.33 33.26
C LEU A 494 -12.02 7.31 34.60
N LYS A 495 -11.31 6.90 35.65
CA LYS A 495 -11.81 6.91 37.03
C LYS A 495 -11.42 8.20 37.76
N VAL A 496 -11.60 9.35 37.12
CA VAL A 496 -11.16 10.68 37.62
C VAL A 496 -12.31 11.58 38.05
N LEU A 497 -13.56 11.12 37.97
CA LEU A 497 -14.71 11.92 38.39
C LEU A 497 -14.58 12.51 39.81
N PRO A 498 -14.04 11.79 40.84
CA PRO A 498 -13.83 12.37 42.16
C PRO A 498 -12.89 13.59 42.18
N GLU A 499 -11.90 13.64 41.28
CA GLU A 499 -10.97 14.79 41.19
C GLU A 499 -11.72 16.08 40.80
N PHE A 500 -12.81 15.95 40.06
CA PHE A 500 -13.66 17.06 39.60
C PHE A 500 -14.79 17.41 40.59
N GLU A 501 -14.72 16.91 41.82
CA GLU A 501 -15.48 17.47 42.95
C GLU A 501 -14.84 18.76 43.47
N HIS A 502 -13.53 18.93 43.28
CA HIS A 502 -12.80 20.14 43.66
C HIS A 502 -12.99 21.26 42.63
N GLU A 503 -13.51 22.41 43.07
CA GLU A 503 -13.82 23.55 42.19
C GLU A 503 -12.60 24.08 41.43
N GLU A 504 -11.42 24.02 42.04
CA GLU A 504 -10.16 24.47 41.43
C GLU A 504 -9.79 23.64 40.20
N LYS A 505 -9.86 22.31 40.30
CA LYS A 505 -9.57 21.40 39.18
C LYS A 505 -10.61 21.50 38.07
N LEU A 506 -11.87 21.72 38.45
CA LEU A 506 -12.95 21.95 37.49
C LEU A 506 -12.77 23.27 36.74
N ALA A 507 -12.34 24.33 37.42
CA ALA A 507 -12.01 25.61 36.79
C ALA A 507 -10.81 25.50 35.83
N LEU A 508 -9.76 24.76 36.23
CA LEU A 508 -8.61 24.47 35.36
C LEU A 508 -9.02 23.71 34.10
N LEU A 509 -9.88 22.68 34.22
CA LEU A 509 -10.40 21.96 33.06
C LEU A 509 -11.17 22.90 32.13
N LEU A 510 -12.05 23.74 32.69
CA LEU A 510 -12.82 24.72 31.92
C LEU A 510 -11.91 25.68 31.13
N GLU A 511 -10.86 26.21 31.76
CA GLU A 511 -9.91 27.10 31.10
C GLU A 511 -9.20 26.44 29.90
N GLN A 512 -8.85 25.15 30.02
CA GLN A 512 -8.22 24.42 28.93
C GLN A 512 -9.20 24.13 27.79
N VAL A 513 -10.41 23.68 28.09
CA VAL A 513 -11.37 23.27 27.04
C VAL A 513 -12.05 24.46 26.34
N GLN A 514 -12.12 25.64 26.97
CA GLN A 514 -12.66 26.85 26.34
C GLN A 514 -11.87 27.30 25.10
N LYS A 515 -10.64 26.80 24.93
CA LYS A 515 -9.77 27.09 23.78
C LYS A 515 -10.02 26.15 22.60
N LEU A 516 -10.90 25.16 22.77
CA LEU A 516 -11.17 24.10 21.79
C LEU A 516 -12.52 24.28 21.12
N GLU A 517 -12.68 23.66 19.96
CA GLU A 517 -13.98 23.59 19.27
C GLU A 517 -14.95 22.69 20.03
N SER A 518 -16.25 22.96 19.91
CA SER A 518 -17.30 22.30 20.72
C SER A 518 -17.28 20.77 20.61
N PHE A 519 -16.97 20.23 19.43
CA PHE A 519 -16.85 18.78 19.22
C PHE A 519 -15.63 18.18 19.92
N GLU A 520 -14.51 18.91 20.01
CA GLU A 520 -13.32 18.49 20.75
C GLU A 520 -13.58 18.54 22.26
N VAL A 521 -14.29 19.57 22.73
CA VAL A 521 -14.73 19.67 24.13
C VAL A 521 -15.58 18.45 24.49
N GLN A 522 -16.56 18.10 23.65
CA GLN A 522 -17.39 16.91 23.87
C GLN A 522 -16.54 15.64 23.99
N ARG A 523 -15.54 15.49 23.11
CA ARG A 523 -14.61 14.36 23.11
C ARG A 523 -13.77 14.28 24.38
N VAL A 524 -13.26 15.41 24.87
CA VAL A 524 -12.49 15.49 26.13
C VAL A 524 -13.36 15.14 27.34
N LEU A 525 -14.60 15.64 27.38
CA LEU A 525 -15.50 15.43 28.52
C LEU A 525 -16.04 14.00 28.61
N TYR A 526 -16.16 13.30 27.48
CA TYR A 526 -16.80 11.98 27.45
C TYR A 526 -16.07 10.91 28.30
N PRO A 527 -14.73 10.74 28.24
CA PRO A 527 -14.03 9.80 29.11
C PRO A 527 -14.09 10.14 30.61
N ILE A 528 -14.39 11.39 30.96
CA ILE A 528 -14.46 11.88 32.35
C ILE A 528 -15.89 11.74 32.91
N PHE A 529 -16.89 12.28 32.21
CA PHE A 529 -18.27 12.42 32.69
C PHE A 529 -19.27 11.48 31.99
N GLY A 530 -18.86 10.86 30.87
CA GLY A 530 -19.74 10.16 29.95
C GLY A 530 -20.52 11.12 29.05
N LYS A 531 -21.71 10.70 28.60
CA LYS A 531 -22.59 11.53 27.76
C LYS A 531 -22.88 12.88 28.42
N LEU A 532 -23.00 13.95 27.61
CA LEU A 532 -23.24 15.32 28.09
C LEU A 532 -24.48 15.45 28.98
N GLU A 533 -25.51 14.62 28.78
CA GLU A 533 -26.70 14.61 29.66
C GLU A 533 -26.35 14.27 31.11
N LYS A 534 -25.32 13.44 31.34
CA LYS A 534 -24.84 13.10 32.69
C LYS A 534 -24.19 14.30 33.35
N LEU A 535 -23.42 15.09 32.60
CA LEU A 535 -22.81 16.33 33.08
C LEU A 535 -23.88 17.36 33.47
N VAL A 536 -24.88 17.58 32.61
CA VAL A 536 -26.01 18.49 32.93
C VAL A 536 -26.81 18.00 34.13
N THR A 537 -27.03 16.69 34.25
CA THR A 537 -27.70 16.10 35.42
C THR A 537 -26.88 16.30 36.69
N LEU A 538 -25.56 16.19 36.62
CA LEU A 538 -24.65 16.46 37.74
C LEU A 538 -24.71 17.94 38.15
N ALA A 539 -24.76 18.86 37.19
CA ALA A 539 -24.93 20.29 37.44
C ALA A 539 -26.25 20.61 38.17
N ARG A 540 -27.35 19.92 37.84
CA ARG A 540 -28.65 20.12 38.51
C ARG A 540 -28.66 19.68 39.97
N LYS A 541 -27.79 18.73 40.34
CA LYS A 541 -27.67 18.18 41.71
C LYS A 541 -26.64 18.91 42.57
N THR A 542 -25.97 19.92 42.02
CA THR A 542 -24.93 20.69 42.70
C THR A 542 -25.38 22.14 42.87
N GLU A 543 -24.80 22.84 43.83
CA GLU A 543 -25.11 24.24 44.14
C GLU A 543 -23.83 25.09 44.07
N GLY A 544 -24.01 26.42 44.13
CA GLY A 544 -22.89 27.36 44.21
C GLY A 544 -21.99 27.43 42.97
N ARG A 545 -20.71 27.71 43.19
CA ARG A 545 -19.72 27.94 42.13
C ARG A 545 -19.49 26.69 41.27
N ARG A 546 -19.46 25.50 41.87
CA ARG A 546 -19.37 24.23 41.15
C ARG A 546 -20.47 24.03 40.09
N LYS A 547 -21.72 24.36 40.41
CA LYS A 547 -22.84 24.28 39.44
C LYS A 547 -22.56 25.12 38.20
N ASN A 548 -22.12 26.36 38.39
CA ASN A 548 -21.85 27.28 37.29
C ASN A 548 -20.72 26.76 36.40
N LEU A 549 -19.64 26.22 36.99
CA LEU A 549 -18.53 25.63 36.23
C LEU A 549 -18.98 24.41 35.41
N LEU A 550 -19.81 23.53 35.96
CA LEU A 550 -20.35 22.37 35.23
C LEU A 550 -21.26 22.79 34.06
N LEU A 551 -22.07 23.84 34.24
CA LEU A 551 -22.90 24.40 33.17
C LEU A 551 -22.04 25.05 32.08
N SER A 552 -20.99 25.79 32.45
CA SER A 552 -20.06 26.37 31.47
C SER A 552 -19.31 25.31 30.66
N LEU A 553 -18.96 24.16 31.27
CA LEU A 553 -18.40 23.03 30.54
C LEU A 553 -19.40 22.43 29.54
N ALA A 554 -20.67 22.29 29.92
CA ALA A 554 -21.72 21.83 29.01
C ALA A 554 -21.93 22.82 27.84
N GLN A 555 -21.89 24.12 28.13
CA GLN A 555 -21.99 25.18 27.13
C GLN A 555 -20.82 25.17 26.16
N ALA A 556 -19.60 24.97 26.64
CA ALA A 556 -18.41 24.83 25.80
C ALA A 556 -18.52 23.61 24.86
N ALA A 557 -19.22 22.55 25.27
CA ALA A 557 -19.52 21.38 24.43
C ALA A 557 -20.75 21.56 23.51
N GLY A 558 -21.31 22.77 23.42
CA GLY A 558 -22.43 23.10 22.53
C GLY A 558 -23.83 22.86 23.11
N LYS A 559 -24.00 22.82 24.44
CA LYS A 559 -25.29 22.59 25.12
C LYS A 559 -25.75 23.69 26.08
#